data_AF-A0A7Y3FQ99-F1
#
_entry.id   AF-A0A7Y3FQ99-F1
#
_cell.length_a   1.000
_cell.length_b   1.000
_cell.length_c   1.000
_cell.angle_alpha   90.00
_cell.angle_beta   90.00
_cell.angle_gamma   90.00
#
_symmetry.space_group_name_H-M   'P 1'
#
loop_
_entity.id
_entity.type
_entity.pdbx_description
1 polymer ?
#
loop_
_entity_poly.entity_id
_entity_poly.type
_entity_poly.pdbx_seq_one_letter_code
_entity_poly.pdbx_strand_id
1 'polypeptide(L)'
;MDAPLPPVEPDLEEAEVTVEGAAWKVRVVGRAGGARPSDTPLILLGFWPEQATEGDRVREALVVGRSLAEMTAGALQSAFSSSTPPPTPRDPASDADGRGRRRHGGRGRGRGRGS
;
A
#
# COMPACT_ATOMS: atom_id res chain seq x y z
N MET A 1 26.93 40.83 17.58
CA MET A 1 26.03 40.42 16.47
C MET A 1 26.00 38.91 16.51
N ASP A 2 24.92 38.37 17.07
CA ASP A 2 24.69 36.93 17.10
C ASP A 2 24.18 36.55 15.70
N ALA A 3 24.95 35.74 14.96
CA ALA A 3 24.52 35.25 13.67
C ALA A 3 23.40 34.21 13.90
N PRO A 4 22.23 34.30 13.25
CA PRO A 4 21.22 33.27 13.40
C PRO A 4 21.82 31.94 12.95
N LEU A 5 21.77 30.94 13.83
CA LEU A 5 22.10 29.56 13.50
C LEU A 5 21.35 29.17 12.22
N PRO A 6 21.97 28.44 11.26
CA PRO A 6 21.21 27.87 10.16
C PRO A 6 20.07 27.04 10.76
N PRO A 7 18.86 27.05 10.17
CA PRO A 7 17.79 26.19 10.63
C PRO A 7 18.33 24.76 10.63
N VAL A 8 18.32 24.12 11.80
CA VAL A 8 18.51 22.67 11.88
C VAL A 8 17.40 22.11 11.00
N GLU A 9 17.76 21.56 9.84
CA GLU A 9 16.81 20.81 9.04
C GLU A 9 16.36 19.66 9.96
N PRO A 10 15.08 19.63 10.39
CA PRO A 10 14.62 18.55 11.25
C PRO A 10 14.88 17.23 10.52
N ASP A 11 15.12 16.13 11.25
CA ASP A 11 15.00 14.80 10.65
C ASP A 11 13.60 14.74 10.02
N LEU A 12 13.55 14.91 8.70
CA LEU A 12 12.28 15.11 7.99
C LEU A 12 11.55 13.78 8.04
N GLU A 13 10.59 13.65 8.95
CA GLU A 13 9.69 12.49 9.00
C GLU A 13 8.66 12.53 7.86
N GLU A 14 8.60 13.64 7.13
CA GLU A 14 7.75 13.90 5.97
C GLU A 14 8.56 14.49 4.82
N ALA A 15 8.34 13.98 3.60
CA ALA A 15 8.91 14.50 2.36
C ALA A 15 7.83 14.56 1.27
N GLU A 16 8.05 15.35 0.23
CA GLU A 16 7.13 15.46 -0.90
C GLU A 16 7.78 14.88 -2.16
N VAL A 17 7.01 14.12 -2.93
CA VAL A 17 7.45 13.56 -4.20
C VAL A 17 6.38 13.74 -5.27
N THR A 18 6.77 14.19 -6.45
CA THR A 18 5.89 14.24 -7.61
C THR A 18 6.10 12.99 -8.47
N VAL A 19 5.03 12.24 -8.70
CA VAL A 19 5.03 11.04 -9.56
C VAL A 19 3.91 11.20 -10.58
N GLU A 20 4.25 11.08 -11.87
CA GLU A 20 3.29 11.20 -12.98
C GLU A 20 2.48 12.51 -12.96
N GLY A 21 3.09 13.60 -12.47
CA GLY A 21 2.44 14.91 -12.35
C GLY A 21 1.50 15.06 -11.14
N ALA A 22 1.36 14.03 -10.31
CA ALA A 22 0.63 14.09 -9.03
C ALA A 22 1.60 14.26 -7.87
N ALA A 23 1.27 15.15 -6.94
CA ALA A 23 2.03 15.36 -5.71
C ALA A 23 1.60 14.34 -4.63
N TRP A 24 2.60 13.72 -4.01
CA TRP A 24 2.44 12.75 -2.95
C TRP A 24 3.26 13.18 -1.74
N LYS A 25 2.63 13.10 -0.57
CA LYS A 25 3.30 13.18 0.72
C LYS A 25 3.82 11.80 1.08
N VAL A 26 5.09 11.74 1.45
CA VAL A 26 5.78 10.55 1.92
C VAL A 26 6.05 10.71 3.40
N ARG A 27 5.70 9.71 4.20
CA ARG A 27 6.03 9.68 5.63
C ARG A 27 6.61 8.35 6.04
N VAL A 28 7.46 8.37 7.05
CA VAL A 28 7.91 7.12 7.69
C VAL A 28 6.79 6.55 8.53
N VAL A 29 6.34 5.34 8.22
CA VAL A 29 5.32 4.61 8.99
C VAL A 29 5.91 3.55 9.91
N GLY A 30 7.15 3.14 9.65
CA GLY A 30 7.84 2.14 10.47
C GLY A 30 9.32 2.06 10.15
N ARG A 31 10.08 1.52 11.09
CA ARG A 31 11.52 1.27 10.95
C ARG A 31 11.79 -0.12 11.48
N ALA A 32 12.61 -0.87 10.75
CA ALA A 32 13.01 -2.20 11.15
C ALA A 32 14.50 -2.37 10.92
N GLY A 33 15.13 -3.22 11.73
CA GLY A 33 16.55 -3.47 11.60
C GLY A 33 17.45 -2.32 12.06
N GLY A 34 18.76 -2.43 11.81
CA GLY A 34 19.77 -1.44 12.21
C GLY A 34 20.11 -1.39 13.71
N ALA A 35 19.49 -2.25 14.53
CA ALA A 35 19.83 -2.38 15.96
C ALA A 35 21.21 -3.02 16.19
N ARG A 36 21.75 -3.69 15.18
CA ARG A 36 23.08 -4.31 15.19
C ARG A 36 23.87 -3.86 13.95
N PRO A 37 25.21 -3.82 14.00
CA PRO A 37 26.03 -3.39 12.87
C PRO A 37 25.86 -4.23 11.59
N SER A 38 25.50 -5.51 11.75
CA SER A 38 25.30 -6.45 10.64
C SER A 38 23.89 -6.42 10.06
N ASP A 39 22.99 -5.64 10.65
CA ASP A 39 21.59 -5.63 10.28
C ASP A 39 21.30 -4.46 9.34
N THR A 40 20.79 -4.76 8.16
CA THR A 40 20.47 -3.76 7.15
C THR A 40 19.27 -2.93 7.64
N PRO A 41 19.42 -1.62 7.83
CA PRO A 41 18.32 -0.78 8.31
C PRO A 41 17.27 -0.62 7.21
N LEU A 42 16.01 -0.79 7.59
CA LEU A 42 14.85 -0.73 6.72
C LEU A 42 13.88 0.34 7.21
N ILE A 43 13.25 1.02 6.26
CA ILE A 43 12.22 2.03 6.51
C ILE A 43 10.99 1.61 5.72
N LEU A 44 9.85 1.54 6.40
CA LEU A 44 8.55 1.43 5.76
C LEU A 44 8.04 2.84 5.50
N LEU A 45 7.84 3.16 4.24
CA LEU A 45 7.31 4.44 3.75
C LEU A 45 5.83 4.30 3.43
N GLY A 46 5.04 5.25 3.89
CA GLY A 46 3.68 5.47 3.44
C GLY A 46 3.64 6.62 2.44
N PHE A 47 2.78 6.51 1.45
CA PHE A 47 2.49 7.55 0.47
C PHE A 47 1.02 7.96 0.59
N TRP A 48 0.74 9.26 0.53
CA TRP A 48 -0.60 9.85 0.50
C TRP A 48 -0.65 10.91 -0.59
N PRO A 49 -1.72 11.00 -1.41
CA PRO A 49 -1.87 12.10 -2.34
C PRO A 49 -1.99 13.38 -1.52
N GLU A 50 -1.50 14.48 -2.06
CA GLU A 50 -1.51 15.77 -1.36
C GLU A 50 -2.91 16.17 -0.85
N GLN A 51 -3.94 15.79 -1.62
CA GLN A 51 -5.36 16.08 -1.35
C GLN A 51 -6.11 14.93 -0.65
N ALA A 52 -5.40 13.99 0.00
CA ALA A 52 -6.02 12.84 0.66
C ALA A 52 -7.03 13.25 1.74
N THR A 53 -8.16 12.55 1.81
CA THR A 53 -9.07 12.61 2.97
C THR A 53 -8.83 11.46 3.93
N GLU A 54 -9.27 11.59 5.19
CA GLU A 54 -9.12 10.56 6.21
C GLU A 54 -9.84 9.26 5.77
N GLY A 55 -9.08 8.27 5.30
CA GLY A 55 -9.61 7.02 4.74
C GLY A 55 -9.00 6.62 3.39
N ASP A 56 -8.37 7.56 2.68
CA ASP A 56 -7.60 7.28 1.47
C ASP A 56 -6.27 6.61 1.87
N ARG A 57 -6.29 5.30 2.14
CA ARG A 57 -5.06 4.50 2.21
C ARG A 57 -4.51 4.38 0.81
N VAL A 58 -3.24 4.70 0.63
CA VAL A 58 -2.79 5.11 -0.70
C VAL A 58 -1.66 4.26 -1.27
N ARG A 59 -0.59 3.94 -0.53
CA ARG A 59 0.49 3.04 -0.96
C ARG A 59 1.54 2.89 0.14
N GLU A 60 2.17 1.74 0.22
CA GLU A 60 3.29 1.47 1.13
C GLU A 60 4.47 0.83 0.40
N ALA A 61 5.70 1.21 0.77
CA ALA A 61 6.92 0.60 0.25
C ALA A 61 7.96 0.41 1.36
N LEU A 62 8.66 -0.72 1.35
CA LEU A 62 9.77 -1.01 2.26
C LEU A 62 11.09 -0.76 1.53
N VAL A 63 11.93 0.12 2.07
CA VAL A 63 13.21 0.51 1.48
C VAL A 63 14.36 0.30 2.45
N VAL A 64 15.57 0.14 1.92
CA VAL A 64 16.80 0.14 2.71
C VAL A 64 17.20 1.59 3.00
N GLY A 65 17.43 1.92 4.27
CA GLY A 65 17.82 3.26 4.69
C GLY A 65 17.70 3.47 6.19
N ARG A 66 18.25 4.59 6.69
CA ARG A 66 18.15 4.98 8.12
C ARG A 66 17.39 6.27 8.34
N SER A 67 17.29 7.17 7.37
CA SER A 67 16.41 8.33 7.45
C SER A 67 15.78 8.66 6.10
N LEU A 68 14.59 9.25 6.14
CA LEU A 68 13.93 9.80 4.95
C LEU A 68 14.71 11.00 4.39
N ALA A 69 15.41 11.75 5.26
CA ALA A 69 16.29 12.86 4.85
C ALA A 69 17.49 12.43 3.99
N GLU A 70 17.92 11.16 4.12
CA GLU A 70 19.00 10.60 3.28
C GLU A 70 18.49 10.18 1.87
N MET A 71 17.16 10.16 1.66
CA MET A 71 16.58 9.69 0.41
C MET A 71 16.52 10.79 -0.65
N THR A 72 17.02 10.47 -1.84
CA THR A 72 16.88 11.37 -2.99
C THR A 72 15.46 11.28 -3.57
N ALA A 73 15.04 12.33 -4.29
CA ALA A 73 13.77 12.33 -5.01
C ALA A 73 13.63 11.12 -5.97
N GLY A 74 14.73 10.69 -6.61
CA GLY A 74 14.72 9.50 -7.47
C GLY A 74 14.53 8.19 -6.71
N ALA A 75 15.09 8.09 -5.50
CA ALA A 75 14.86 6.94 -4.61
C ALA A 75 13.40 6.88 -4.13
N LEU A 76 12.80 8.04 -3.80
CA LEU A 76 11.38 8.13 -3.41
C LEU A 76 10.45 7.77 -4.56
N GLN A 77 10.74 8.21 -5.79
CA GLN A 77 9.99 7.82 -6.98
C GLN A 77 10.09 6.30 -7.24
N SER A 78 11.29 5.73 -7.12
CA SER A 78 11.50 4.29 -7.28
C SER A 78 10.74 3.49 -6.21
N ALA A 79 10.77 3.96 -4.97
CA ALA A 79 10.01 3.37 -3.87
C ALA A 79 8.50 3.43 -4.15
N PHE A 80 7.99 4.57 -4.64
CA PHE A 80 6.60 4.71 -5.06
C PHE A 80 6.25 3.73 -6.18
N SER A 81 7.09 3.55 -7.20
CA SER A 81 6.83 2.57 -8.27
C SER A 81 6.78 1.13 -7.76
N SER A 82 7.57 0.79 -6.73
CA SER A 82 7.56 -0.52 -6.08
C SER A 82 6.47 -0.68 -5.02
N SER A 83 5.74 0.39 -4.71
CA SER A 83 4.76 0.41 -3.62
C SER A 83 3.53 -0.43 -3.95
N THR A 84 2.94 -1.04 -2.92
CA THR A 84 1.74 -1.84 -3.07
C THR A 84 0.50 -0.93 -3.02
N PRO A 85 -0.39 -0.93 -4.03
CA PRO A 85 -1.65 -0.20 -3.97
C PRO A 85 -2.53 -0.75 -2.84
N PRO A 86 -3.45 0.05 -2.28
CA PRO A 86 -4.37 -0.43 -1.26
C PRO A 86 -5.14 -1.65 -1.79
N PRO A 87 -5.46 -2.63 -0.93
CA PRO A 87 -6.34 -3.72 -1.34
C PRO A 87 -7.65 -3.11 -1.84
N THR A 88 -8.00 -3.38 -3.11
CA THR A 88 -9.29 -2.96 -3.64
C THR A 88 -10.40 -3.56 -2.77
N PRO A 89 -11.45 -2.80 -2.42
CA PRO A 89 -12.58 -3.38 -1.71
C PRO A 89 -13.13 -4.52 -2.56
N ARG A 90 -13.13 -5.74 -1.98
CA ARG A 90 -13.62 -6.96 -2.64
C ARG A 90 -15.07 -6.73 -3.04
N ASP A 91 -15.31 -6.62 -4.35
CA ASP A 91 -16.65 -6.45 -4.89
C ASP A 91 -17.52 -7.65 -4.47
N PRO A 92 -18.65 -7.43 -3.75
CA PRO A 92 -19.51 -8.52 -3.31
C PRO A 92 -20.19 -9.27 -4.47
N ALA A 93 -20.13 -8.76 -5.71
CA ALA A 93 -20.72 -9.43 -6.87
C ALA A 93 -19.90 -10.62 -7.39
N SER A 94 -18.61 -10.74 -7.04
CA SER A 94 -17.75 -11.80 -7.60
C SER A 94 -17.89 -13.18 -6.94
N ASP A 95 -18.65 -13.29 -5.84
CA ASP A 95 -18.88 -14.58 -5.15
C ASP A 95 -20.15 -15.32 -5.64
N ALA A 96 -20.93 -14.69 -6.54
CA ALA A 96 -22.20 -15.26 -7.02
C ALA A 96 -22.05 -16.26 -8.19
N ASP A 97 -20.89 -16.32 -8.86
CA ASP A 97 -20.70 -17.12 -10.10
C ASP A 97 -19.95 -18.44 -9.90
N GLY A 98 -19.91 -18.96 -8.67
CA GLY A 98 -19.14 -20.18 -8.32
C GLY A 98 -19.95 -21.44 -8.00
N ARG A 99 -21.30 -21.40 -7.96
CA ARG A 99 -22.13 -22.59 -7.66
C ARG A 99 -23.26 -22.82 -8.65
N GLY A 100 -22.89 -22.85 -9.93
CA GLY A 100 -23.67 -23.48 -10.99
C GLY A 100 -23.67 -25.00 -10.87
N ARG A 101 -24.80 -25.54 -10.40
CA ARG A 101 -25.44 -26.79 -10.87
C ARG A 101 -24.60 -28.10 -10.86
N ARG A 102 -24.74 -28.87 -9.77
CA ARG A 102 -24.91 -30.33 -9.86
C ARG A 102 -26.17 -30.76 -9.12
N ARG A 103 -27.34 -30.57 -9.74
CA ARG A 103 -28.54 -31.35 -9.40
C ARG A 103 -28.45 -32.65 -10.18
N HIS A 104 -27.81 -33.67 -9.60
CA HIS A 104 -27.89 -35.04 -10.05
C HIS A 104 -28.50 -35.89 -8.92
N GLY A 105 -29.59 -36.58 -9.23
CA GLY A 105 -30.45 -37.31 -8.31
C GLY A 105 -31.91 -36.88 -8.55
N GLY A 106 -32.74 -37.53 -9.37
CA GLY A 106 -32.71 -38.90 -9.85
C GLY A 106 -33.87 -39.69 -9.23
N ARG A 107 -34.99 -39.75 -9.98
CA ARG A 107 -36.09 -40.76 -9.94
C ARG A 107 -36.95 -40.83 -8.66
N GLY A 108 -38.28 -40.96 -8.70
CA GLY A 108 -39.21 -41.15 -9.82
C GLY A 108 -40.63 -40.85 -9.35
N ARG A 109 -41.42 -40.20 -10.21
CA ARG A 109 -42.86 -40.01 -10.01
C ARG A 109 -43.60 -41.20 -10.60
N GLY A 110 -44.55 -41.74 -9.84
CA GLY A 110 -45.56 -42.68 -10.33
C GLY A 110 -46.59 -42.01 -11.26
N ARG A 111 -47.52 -42.87 -11.73
CA ARG A 111 -48.52 -42.75 -12.83
C ARG A 111 -48.00 -43.40 -14.12
N GLY A 112 -48.59 -44.41 -14.75
CA GLY A 112 -49.86 -45.12 -14.60
C GLY A 112 -50.38 -45.53 -16.00
N ARG A 113 -50.85 -46.78 -16.14
CA ARG A 113 -51.95 -47.27 -17.01
C ARG A 113 -51.76 -47.44 -18.55
N GLY A 114 -52.25 -48.58 -19.04
CA GLY A 114 -52.61 -48.91 -20.45
C GLY A 114 -51.55 -49.73 -21.18
N SER A 115 -51.81 -50.89 -21.79
CA SER A 115 -53.06 -51.54 -22.23
C SER A 115 -52.92 -53.06 -22.20
#